data_AF-A0A2T0XA07-F1
#
_entry.id   AF-A0A2T0XA07-F1
#
_cell.length_a   1.000
_cell.length_b   1.000
_cell.length_c   1.000
_cell.angle_alpha   90.00
_cell.angle_beta   90.00
_cell.angle_gamma   90.00
#
_symmetry.space_group_name_H-M   'P 1'
#
loop_
_entity.id
_entity.type
_entity.pdbx_description
1 polymer ?
#
loop_
_entity_poly.entity_id
_entity_poly.type
_entity_poly.pdbx_seq_one_letter_code
_entity_poly.pdbx_strand_id
1 'polypeptide(L)'
;MGMFDYRGLGSAAAADLAGLTLALATAPAPGNASEGGDTVRGSWQRVGPEALGLGPEAKDAAGYYIVESPITGAAPGGPQADIWEERDAQGAVIRLAVSFPGTNAPVDIVDYLQLSSGEITGNFEPLLEAVRGYAEANAVAAQDVIVTGFSLGAGYMNLVARGADDLAGGFFADSLFVGHAVPRTFEGGGGRVLNVGFENDVVHRAAGDFDTLLEAVLAAPGLVGQDYALTSSTDNLVLFGDDYASPLWPFGDFALYNILGGWGAHLQMIGTDAVDRIAGSAFYDLTERDSLVIVSNLSDGARGRTWVEDLHRPSDGQGHLGDSAFLVGTAGGDLLRGNVGNDYIDGGAGDDRIRTGNGADRIEGGAGTDTLELRGTMDDWTVAALSDGTLAFVSEAHGLKVASGVEQVTFRDGGFLASDRTFEVEDDRLEDLAFGGWLAWLDRNVAFERATAGGAGSDALSGRLVFGLGGDDRLRAEGDAVLVGGAGADDIRGGAGDDRLYGSEGDDVLIGGGGEDLLNGGLGDDVFVFDLRLGGDVVIEDFNRSDVEADMLRIVGPIDRDDVLDAAEQDAEGVTFTFGTGVLTLRDVTLDELGGDLLVLV
;
A
#
# COMPACT_ATOMS: atom_id res chain seq x y z
N MET A 1 6.51 9.26 -0.28
CA MET A 1 5.25 9.71 -0.92
C MET A 1 4.15 8.81 -0.37
N GLY A 2 2.87 9.14 -0.52
CA GLY A 2 1.78 8.26 -0.06
C GLY A 2 1.04 7.61 -1.23
N MET A 3 0.46 6.42 -1.04
CA MET A 3 -0.19 5.68 -2.14
C MET A 3 -1.39 6.40 -2.78
N PHE A 4 -2.00 7.35 -2.06
CA PHE A 4 -3.10 8.18 -2.57
C PHE A 4 -2.64 9.53 -3.12
N ASP A 5 -1.33 9.78 -3.22
CA ASP A 5 -0.77 11.02 -3.74
C ASP A 5 -1.33 11.32 -5.13
N TYR A 6 -1.86 12.54 -5.29
CA TYR A 6 -2.65 12.91 -6.45
C TYR A 6 -2.43 14.38 -6.83
N ARG A 7 -2.06 14.64 -8.08
CA ARG A 7 -1.94 15.98 -8.70
C ARG A 7 -1.18 17.03 -7.87
N GLY A 8 -0.11 16.64 -7.19
CA GLY A 8 0.72 17.56 -6.41
C GLY A 8 0.05 18.10 -5.14
N LEU A 9 -1.09 17.51 -4.74
CA LEU A 9 -1.58 17.64 -3.37
C LEU A 9 -0.52 17.08 -2.42
N GLY A 10 -0.35 17.69 -1.25
CA GLY A 10 0.47 17.07 -0.20
C GLY A 10 -0.18 15.78 0.30
N SER A 11 0.63 14.82 0.75
CA SER A 11 0.17 13.45 1.02
C SER A 11 -1.00 13.37 1.99
N ALA A 12 -0.99 14.14 3.08
CA ALA A 12 -2.13 14.24 4.00
C ALA A 12 -3.42 14.73 3.31
N ALA A 13 -3.35 15.71 2.40
CA ALA A 13 -4.52 16.21 1.69
C ALA A 13 -5.04 15.23 0.64
N ALA A 14 -4.14 14.46 0.01
CA ALA A 14 -4.48 13.38 -0.91
C ALA A 14 -5.18 12.22 -0.16
N ALA A 15 -4.66 11.83 0.99
CA ALA A 15 -5.23 10.81 1.86
C ALA A 15 -6.63 11.21 2.36
N ASP A 16 -6.78 12.45 2.85
CA ASP A 16 -8.08 13.01 3.24
C ASP A 16 -9.08 13.02 2.08
N LEU A 17 -8.61 13.31 0.87
CA LEU A 17 -9.44 13.31 -0.34
C LEU A 17 -9.92 11.90 -0.69
N ALA A 18 -9.08 10.87 -0.57
CA ALA A 18 -9.45 9.48 -0.83
C ALA A 18 -10.58 9.02 0.12
N GLY A 19 -10.43 9.25 1.42
CA GLY A 19 -11.47 8.93 2.41
C GLY A 19 -12.76 9.75 2.22
N LEU A 20 -12.64 11.06 1.94
CA LEU A 20 -13.79 11.93 1.67
C LEU A 20 -14.57 11.47 0.44
N THR A 21 -13.88 11.16 -0.65
CA THR A 21 -14.50 10.77 -1.92
C THR A 21 -15.23 9.43 -1.82
N LEU A 22 -14.71 8.48 -1.03
CA LEU A 22 -15.42 7.25 -0.69
C LEU A 22 -16.71 7.56 0.08
N ALA A 23 -16.62 8.38 1.13
CA ALA A 23 -17.78 8.74 1.96
C ALA A 23 -18.88 9.49 1.18
N LEU A 24 -18.50 10.35 0.23
CA LEU A 24 -19.45 11.05 -0.65
C LEU A 24 -20.08 10.11 -1.68
N ALA A 25 -19.33 9.13 -2.19
CA ALA A 25 -19.80 8.19 -3.20
C ALA A 25 -20.69 7.07 -2.63
N THR A 26 -20.51 6.71 -1.36
CA THR A 26 -21.29 5.68 -0.66
C THR A 26 -22.35 6.25 0.28
N ALA A 27 -22.52 7.58 0.30
CA ALA A 27 -23.51 8.26 1.12
C ALA A 27 -24.92 7.66 0.91
N PRO A 28 -25.68 7.38 1.99
CA PRO A 28 -27.03 6.82 1.87
C PRO A 28 -27.95 7.71 1.04
N ALA A 29 -28.94 7.12 0.37
CA ALA A 29 -29.88 7.86 -0.47
C ALA A 29 -30.59 9.02 0.28
N PRO A 30 -30.79 10.18 -0.37
CA PRO A 30 -31.30 11.39 0.27
C PRO A 30 -32.68 11.18 0.93
N GLY A 31 -33.56 10.39 0.31
CA GLY A 31 -34.89 10.10 0.85
C GLY A 31 -34.92 9.23 2.12
N ASN A 32 -33.78 8.68 2.55
CA ASN A 32 -33.67 7.80 3.72
C ASN A 32 -32.91 8.44 4.91
N ALA A 33 -32.51 9.70 4.81
CA ALA A 33 -31.84 10.42 5.90
C ALA A 33 -32.84 10.80 7.01
N SER A 34 -32.63 10.32 8.25
CA SER A 34 -33.33 10.85 9.43
C SER A 34 -32.95 12.31 9.70
N GLU A 35 -33.81 13.10 10.35
CA GLU A 35 -33.57 14.53 10.69
C GLU A 35 -32.14 14.75 11.26
N GLY A 36 -31.25 15.32 10.43
CA GLY A 36 -29.81 15.48 10.69
C GLY A 36 -28.87 14.74 9.72
N GLY A 37 -29.38 13.93 8.78
CA GLY A 37 -28.61 12.98 7.94
C GLY A 37 -28.22 13.43 6.52
N ASP A 38 -28.20 14.73 6.23
CA ASP A 38 -27.75 15.27 4.93
C ASP A 38 -26.28 15.72 4.93
N THR A 39 -25.54 15.42 6.00
CA THR A 39 -24.15 15.83 6.16
C THR A 39 -23.17 14.66 6.14
N VAL A 40 -22.15 14.74 5.29
CA VAL A 40 -21.02 13.78 5.22
C VAL A 40 -19.77 14.47 5.73
N ARG A 41 -18.97 13.79 6.58
CA ARG A 41 -17.73 14.31 7.20
C ARG A 41 -17.81 15.79 7.63
N GLY A 42 -18.81 16.12 8.45
CA GLY A 42 -18.86 17.34 9.28
C GLY A 42 -19.15 18.68 8.59
N SER A 43 -18.97 18.81 7.27
CA SER A 43 -19.10 20.10 6.56
C SER A 43 -19.79 20.03 5.19
N TRP A 44 -19.95 18.83 4.61
CA TRP A 44 -20.56 18.67 3.29
C TRP A 44 -22.06 18.48 3.40
N GLN A 45 -22.83 19.17 2.56
CA GLN A 45 -24.28 19.05 2.48
C GLN A 45 -24.76 18.95 1.03
N ARG A 46 -25.92 18.34 0.82
CA ARG A 46 -26.52 18.18 -0.52
C ARG A 46 -27.03 19.52 -1.07
N VAL A 47 -26.81 19.74 -2.35
CA VAL A 47 -27.36 20.86 -3.11
C VAL A 47 -28.72 20.47 -3.68
N GLY A 48 -29.71 21.36 -3.51
CA GLY A 48 -31.06 21.17 -4.04
C GLY A 48 -31.20 21.62 -5.50
N PRO A 49 -32.19 21.12 -6.25
CA PRO A 49 -32.37 21.46 -7.67
C PRO A 49 -32.58 22.96 -7.90
N GLU A 50 -33.29 23.65 -6.99
CA GLU A 50 -33.52 25.10 -7.08
C GLU A 50 -32.20 25.90 -7.06
N ALA A 51 -31.23 25.49 -6.23
CA ALA A 51 -29.93 26.14 -6.15
C ALA A 51 -29.12 26.00 -7.45
N LEU A 52 -29.31 24.88 -8.17
CA LEU A 52 -28.74 24.63 -9.49
C LEU A 52 -29.54 25.24 -10.65
N GLY A 53 -30.66 25.94 -10.37
CA GLY A 53 -31.55 26.47 -11.40
C GLY A 53 -32.37 25.39 -12.13
N LEU A 54 -32.54 24.21 -11.53
CA LEU A 54 -33.29 23.09 -12.06
C LEU A 54 -34.67 22.96 -11.39
N GLY A 55 -35.62 22.35 -12.10
CA GLY A 55 -36.93 22.02 -11.55
C GLY A 55 -36.89 20.76 -10.66
N PRO A 56 -37.91 20.54 -9.80
CA PRO A 56 -37.98 19.36 -8.93
C PRO A 56 -38.00 18.03 -9.72
N GLU A 57 -38.43 18.04 -10.98
CA GLU A 57 -38.41 16.89 -11.89
C GLU A 57 -37.00 16.42 -12.27
N ALA A 58 -35.97 17.21 -12.00
CA ALA A 58 -34.58 16.80 -12.20
C ALA A 58 -34.13 15.72 -11.22
N LYS A 59 -34.90 15.49 -10.13
CA LYS A 59 -34.63 14.45 -9.14
C LYS A 59 -35.63 13.31 -9.23
N ASP A 60 -35.15 12.09 -8.96
CA ASP A 60 -35.99 10.91 -8.84
C ASP A 60 -36.68 10.81 -7.46
N ALA A 61 -37.44 9.74 -7.25
CA ALA A 61 -38.15 9.50 -5.99
C ALA A 61 -37.23 9.19 -4.81
N ALA A 62 -35.99 8.75 -5.06
CA ALA A 62 -34.97 8.55 -4.04
C ALA A 62 -34.25 9.85 -3.67
N GLY A 63 -34.36 10.87 -4.53
CA GLY A 63 -33.84 12.24 -4.38
C GLY A 63 -32.49 12.47 -5.07
N TYR A 64 -32.06 11.55 -5.94
CA TYR A 64 -30.88 11.69 -6.80
C TYR A 64 -31.23 12.46 -8.07
N TYR A 65 -30.25 13.19 -8.61
CA TYR A 65 -30.37 13.79 -9.93
C TYR A 65 -30.39 12.70 -11.01
N ILE A 66 -31.34 12.82 -11.94
CA ILE A 66 -31.52 11.87 -13.04
C ILE A 66 -30.55 12.20 -14.16
N VAL A 67 -29.78 11.21 -14.61
CA VAL A 67 -29.05 11.24 -15.88
C VAL A 67 -29.72 10.26 -16.83
N GLU A 68 -30.12 10.73 -18.01
CA GLU A 68 -30.80 9.85 -18.98
C GLU A 68 -29.82 8.82 -19.54
N SER A 69 -30.20 7.54 -19.48
CA SER A 69 -29.47 6.46 -20.12
C SER A 69 -29.80 6.40 -21.62
N PRO A 70 -28.82 6.27 -22.53
CA PRO A 70 -29.05 5.94 -23.94
C PRO A 70 -29.88 4.66 -24.16
N ILE A 71 -29.89 3.73 -23.20
CA ILE A 71 -30.60 2.45 -23.30
C ILE A 71 -31.93 2.50 -22.56
N THR A 72 -31.95 3.00 -21.32
CA THR A 72 -33.09 2.90 -20.40
C THR A 72 -33.85 4.21 -20.23
N GLY A 73 -33.33 5.31 -20.79
CA GLY A 73 -33.91 6.65 -20.69
C GLY A 73 -33.89 7.16 -19.24
N ALA A 74 -34.94 7.87 -18.84
CA ALA A 74 -35.16 8.34 -17.47
C ALA A 74 -35.84 7.27 -16.59
N ALA A 75 -35.50 5.99 -16.75
CA ALA A 75 -36.08 4.92 -15.96
C ALA A 75 -35.76 5.10 -14.46
N PRO A 76 -36.71 4.81 -13.54
CA PRO A 76 -36.44 4.86 -12.11
C PRO A 76 -35.27 3.94 -11.72
N GLY A 77 -34.28 4.51 -11.03
CA GLY A 77 -33.07 3.78 -10.64
C GLY A 77 -32.05 3.60 -11.76
N GLY A 78 -32.16 4.32 -12.88
CA GLY A 78 -31.08 4.41 -13.88
C GLY A 78 -29.93 5.30 -13.42
N PRO A 79 -29.09 5.82 -14.33
CA PRO A 79 -27.91 6.62 -13.98
C PRO A 79 -28.29 7.82 -13.11
N GLN A 80 -27.60 7.94 -11.98
CA GLN A 80 -27.89 8.91 -10.93
C GLN A 80 -26.67 9.73 -10.59
N ALA A 81 -26.91 10.90 -10.04
CA ALA A 81 -25.88 11.76 -9.48
C ALA A 81 -26.38 12.47 -8.22
N ASP A 82 -25.45 12.95 -7.43
CA ASP A 82 -25.69 13.74 -6.25
C ASP A 82 -24.69 14.89 -6.20
N ILE A 83 -25.17 16.07 -5.80
CA ILE A 83 -24.35 17.28 -5.80
C ILE A 83 -24.18 17.72 -4.36
N TRP A 84 -22.93 17.90 -3.95
CA TRP A 84 -22.56 18.29 -2.60
C TRP A 84 -21.85 19.63 -2.62
N GLU A 85 -21.96 20.35 -1.52
CA GLU A 85 -21.22 21.58 -1.27
C GLU A 85 -20.62 21.55 0.13
N GLU A 86 -19.43 22.12 0.26
CA GLU A 86 -18.84 22.45 1.54
C GLU A 86 -18.93 23.95 1.77
N ARG A 87 -19.26 24.35 3.01
CA ARG A 87 -19.32 25.75 3.41
C ARG A 87 -18.33 26.08 4.51
N ASP A 88 -17.77 27.28 4.45
CA ASP A 88 -16.98 27.83 5.54
C ASP A 88 -17.86 28.21 6.76
N ALA A 89 -17.22 28.65 7.85
CA ALA A 89 -17.92 29.08 9.06
C ALA A 89 -18.83 30.31 8.87
N GLN A 90 -18.69 31.03 7.77
CA GLN A 90 -19.51 32.18 7.38
C GLN A 90 -20.65 31.80 6.43
N GLY A 91 -20.70 30.53 5.99
CA GLY A 91 -21.70 29.99 5.09
C GLY A 91 -21.39 30.19 3.61
N ALA A 92 -20.19 30.63 3.22
CA ALA A 92 -19.80 30.71 1.82
C ALA A 92 -19.45 29.31 1.29
N VAL A 93 -19.86 28.99 0.07
CA VAL A 93 -19.48 27.72 -0.58
C VAL A 93 -18.01 27.80 -0.95
N ILE A 94 -17.23 26.81 -0.52
CA ILE A 94 -15.77 26.75 -0.75
C ILE A 94 -15.36 25.59 -1.65
N ARG A 95 -16.14 24.50 -1.68
CA ARG A 95 -15.91 23.35 -2.56
C ARG A 95 -17.23 22.76 -3.02
N LEU A 96 -17.21 22.07 -4.15
CA LEU A 96 -18.33 21.30 -4.68
C LEU A 96 -17.90 19.86 -4.96
N ALA A 97 -18.85 18.93 -4.93
CA ALA A 97 -18.63 17.58 -5.42
C ALA A 97 -19.79 17.11 -6.28
N VAL A 98 -19.46 16.53 -7.45
CA VAL A 98 -20.36 15.72 -8.26
C VAL A 98 -20.09 14.27 -7.90
N SER A 99 -21.03 13.61 -7.24
CA SER A 99 -20.92 12.23 -6.80
C SER A 99 -21.85 11.34 -7.61
N PHE A 100 -21.30 10.30 -8.22
CA PHE A 100 -22.08 9.26 -8.91
C PHE A 100 -22.19 8.03 -8.00
N PRO A 101 -23.39 7.72 -7.45
CA PRO A 101 -23.57 6.53 -6.64
C PRO A 101 -23.37 5.25 -7.46
N GLY A 102 -23.02 4.17 -6.77
CA GLY A 102 -22.98 2.83 -7.37
C GLY A 102 -24.36 2.27 -7.70
N THR A 103 -24.37 1.03 -8.22
CA THR A 103 -25.60 0.33 -8.59
C THR A 103 -26.53 0.17 -7.39
N ASN A 104 -27.73 0.75 -7.49
CA ASN A 104 -28.76 0.64 -6.46
C ASN A 104 -30.11 0.14 -7.02
N ALA A 105 -30.19 -0.12 -8.33
CA ALA A 105 -31.31 -0.79 -8.95
C ALA A 105 -30.86 -1.80 -10.04
N PRO A 106 -31.65 -2.86 -10.32
CA PRO A 106 -31.30 -3.84 -11.35
C PRO A 106 -31.15 -3.26 -12.77
N VAL A 107 -31.67 -2.06 -13.03
CA VAL A 107 -31.58 -1.40 -14.35
C VAL A 107 -30.16 -0.89 -14.63
N ASP A 108 -29.41 -0.52 -13.59
CA ASP A 108 -28.00 -0.08 -13.66
C ASP A 108 -27.08 -1.13 -14.33
N ILE A 109 -27.40 -2.42 -14.16
CA ILE A 109 -26.62 -3.54 -14.74
C ILE A 109 -26.61 -3.45 -16.28
N VAL A 110 -27.67 -2.93 -16.89
CA VAL A 110 -27.73 -2.76 -18.35
C VAL A 110 -26.82 -1.61 -18.80
N ASP A 111 -26.64 -0.61 -17.95
CA ASP A 111 -25.84 0.58 -18.26
C ASP A 111 -24.33 0.33 -18.14
N TYR A 112 -23.89 -0.81 -17.58
CA TYR A 112 -22.48 -1.25 -17.67
C TYR A 112 -21.97 -1.36 -19.12
N LEU A 113 -22.85 -1.68 -20.08
CA LEU A 113 -22.49 -1.70 -21.50
C LEU A 113 -22.06 -0.32 -22.02
N GLN A 114 -22.56 0.74 -21.39
CA GLN A 114 -22.30 2.13 -21.79
C GLN A 114 -20.98 2.65 -21.26
N LEU A 115 -20.46 2.09 -20.16
CA LEU A 115 -19.11 2.38 -19.70
C LEU A 115 -18.11 2.14 -20.83
N SER A 116 -18.28 1.04 -21.56
CA SER A 116 -17.41 0.71 -22.68
C SER A 116 -17.64 1.57 -23.93
N SER A 117 -18.88 1.87 -24.29
CA SER A 117 -19.15 2.67 -25.50
C SER A 117 -18.88 4.17 -25.31
N GLY A 118 -18.92 4.66 -24.07
CA GLY A 118 -18.83 6.09 -23.75
C GLY A 118 -20.04 6.92 -24.22
N GLU A 119 -21.09 6.30 -24.75
CA GLU A 119 -22.24 7.00 -25.34
C GLU A 119 -23.01 7.86 -24.32
N ILE A 120 -23.00 7.48 -23.04
CA ILE A 120 -23.64 8.23 -21.96
C ILE A 120 -22.92 9.56 -21.64
N THR A 121 -21.66 9.73 -22.06
CA THR A 121 -20.83 10.90 -21.69
C THR A 121 -21.53 12.24 -21.98
N GLY A 122 -22.19 12.37 -23.13
CA GLY A 122 -22.91 13.60 -23.50
C GLY A 122 -24.18 13.85 -22.69
N ASN A 123 -24.74 12.83 -22.02
CA ASN A 123 -25.95 12.96 -21.22
C ASN A 123 -25.67 13.54 -19.83
N PHE A 124 -24.41 13.59 -19.40
CA PHE A 124 -24.01 14.33 -18.20
C PHE A 124 -23.99 15.86 -18.41
N GLU A 125 -23.87 16.33 -19.66
CA GLU A 125 -23.72 17.74 -20.01
C GLU A 125 -24.73 18.67 -19.31
N PRO A 126 -26.06 18.41 -19.32
CA PRO A 126 -27.01 19.35 -18.73
C PRO A 126 -26.84 19.53 -17.21
N LEU A 127 -26.49 18.45 -16.50
CA LEU A 127 -26.23 18.51 -15.06
C LEU A 127 -24.89 19.21 -14.79
N LEU A 128 -23.85 18.88 -15.56
CA LEU A 128 -22.53 19.49 -15.43
C LEU A 128 -22.56 21.00 -15.74
N GLU A 129 -23.35 21.45 -16.72
CA GLU A 129 -23.57 22.86 -17.00
C GLU A 129 -24.26 23.58 -15.83
N ALA A 130 -25.23 22.92 -15.17
CA ALA A 130 -25.90 23.47 -13.99
C ALA A 130 -24.93 23.59 -12.80
N VAL A 131 -24.08 22.58 -12.58
CA VAL A 131 -23.02 22.59 -11.56
C VAL A 131 -22.01 23.69 -11.84
N ARG A 132 -21.54 23.84 -13.09
CA ARG A 132 -20.66 24.95 -13.50
C ARG A 132 -21.30 26.31 -13.17
N GLY A 133 -22.56 26.51 -13.56
CA GLY A 133 -23.28 27.76 -13.29
C GLY A 133 -23.37 28.06 -11.79
N TYR A 134 -23.58 27.05 -10.96
CA TYR A 134 -23.59 27.18 -9.50
C TYR A 134 -22.20 27.49 -8.93
N ALA A 135 -21.15 26.84 -9.44
CA ALA A 135 -19.76 27.10 -9.06
C ALA A 135 -19.36 28.55 -9.36
N GLU A 136 -19.63 29.02 -10.58
CA GLU A 136 -19.36 30.40 -11.01
C GLU A 136 -20.12 31.42 -10.16
N ALA A 137 -21.39 31.14 -9.84
CA ALA A 137 -22.21 32.01 -8.99
C ALA A 137 -21.67 32.15 -7.55
N ASN A 138 -20.94 31.13 -7.08
CA ASN A 138 -20.32 31.10 -5.75
C ASN A 138 -18.80 31.36 -5.77
N ALA A 139 -18.23 31.68 -6.94
CA ALA A 139 -16.79 31.86 -7.13
C ALA A 139 -15.92 30.65 -6.73
N VAL A 140 -16.44 29.43 -6.92
CA VAL A 140 -15.70 28.17 -6.75
C VAL A 140 -14.96 27.87 -8.06
N ALA A 141 -13.64 27.68 -7.99
CA ALA A 141 -12.84 27.35 -9.16
C ALA A 141 -12.93 25.86 -9.52
N ALA A 142 -12.60 25.50 -10.75
CA ALA A 142 -12.61 24.12 -11.24
C ALA A 142 -11.84 23.14 -10.35
N GLN A 143 -10.65 23.55 -9.90
CA GLN A 143 -9.77 22.79 -8.99
C GLN A 143 -10.36 22.54 -7.60
N ASP A 144 -11.38 23.30 -7.20
CA ASP A 144 -12.11 23.15 -5.94
C ASP A 144 -13.40 22.33 -6.13
N VAL A 145 -13.57 21.74 -7.32
CA VAL A 145 -14.65 20.81 -7.64
C VAL A 145 -14.11 19.39 -7.71
N ILE A 146 -14.74 18.51 -6.95
CA ILE A 146 -14.48 17.08 -6.92
C ILE A 146 -15.50 16.37 -7.82
N VAL A 147 -15.05 15.40 -8.60
CA VAL A 147 -15.90 14.45 -9.30
C VAL A 147 -15.53 13.06 -8.79
N THR A 148 -16.49 12.39 -8.16
CA THR A 148 -16.29 11.09 -7.51
C THR A 148 -17.37 10.10 -7.89
N GLY A 149 -17.11 8.82 -7.64
CA GLY A 149 -18.12 7.79 -7.69
C GLY A 149 -17.65 6.48 -7.08
N PHE A 150 -18.58 5.55 -6.95
CA PHE A 150 -18.34 4.19 -6.47
C PHE A 150 -18.89 3.19 -7.48
N SER A 151 -18.18 2.10 -7.76
CA SER A 151 -18.65 1.03 -8.67
C SER A 151 -19.00 1.61 -10.06
N LEU A 152 -20.18 1.30 -10.62
CA LEU A 152 -20.69 1.89 -11.86
C LEU A 152 -20.56 3.42 -11.91
N GLY A 153 -20.82 4.11 -10.79
CA GLY A 153 -20.68 5.56 -10.68
C GLY A 153 -19.23 6.04 -10.83
N ALA A 154 -18.26 5.27 -10.34
CA ALA A 154 -16.85 5.56 -10.58
C ALA A 154 -16.46 5.38 -12.07
N GLY A 155 -17.12 4.46 -12.77
CA GLY A 155 -17.03 4.35 -14.22
C GLY A 155 -17.55 5.60 -14.94
N TYR A 156 -18.67 6.18 -14.47
CA TYR A 156 -19.17 7.46 -14.98
C TYR A 156 -18.22 8.61 -14.69
N MET A 157 -17.63 8.67 -13.50
CA MET A 157 -16.58 9.63 -13.18
C MET A 157 -15.42 9.56 -14.18
N ASN A 158 -14.93 8.36 -14.53
CA ASN A 158 -13.86 8.19 -15.52
C ASN A 158 -14.28 8.66 -16.93
N LEU A 159 -15.54 8.47 -17.32
CA LEU A 159 -16.07 9.02 -18.58
C LEU A 159 -16.13 10.56 -18.56
N VAL A 160 -16.55 11.16 -17.44
CA VAL A 160 -16.52 12.62 -17.26
C VAL A 160 -15.09 13.12 -17.30
N ALA A 161 -14.13 12.44 -16.67
CA ALA A 161 -12.70 12.79 -16.72
C ALA A 161 -12.15 12.78 -18.15
N ARG A 162 -12.52 11.77 -18.95
CA ARG A 162 -12.18 11.67 -20.37
C ARG A 162 -12.74 12.84 -21.18
N GLY A 163 -13.99 13.25 -20.88
CA GLY A 163 -14.67 14.36 -21.56
C GLY A 163 -14.42 15.74 -20.96
N ALA A 164 -13.62 15.87 -19.90
CA ALA A 164 -13.56 17.06 -19.05
C ALA A 164 -13.11 18.34 -19.78
N ASP A 165 -12.36 18.20 -20.87
CA ASP A 165 -11.89 19.33 -21.71
C ASP A 165 -13.00 19.89 -22.62
N ASP A 166 -14.05 19.10 -22.89
CA ASP A 166 -15.16 19.46 -23.79
C ASP A 166 -16.47 19.70 -23.04
N LEU A 167 -16.77 18.86 -22.04
CA LEU A 167 -18.00 18.91 -21.26
C LEU A 167 -18.11 20.21 -20.46
N ALA A 168 -19.31 20.78 -20.43
CA ALA A 168 -19.61 22.06 -19.79
C ALA A 168 -18.59 23.15 -20.18
N GLY A 169 -18.17 23.17 -21.45
CA GLY A 169 -17.21 24.15 -21.97
C GLY A 169 -15.80 24.03 -21.37
N GLY A 170 -15.40 22.85 -20.92
CA GLY A 170 -14.06 22.59 -20.39
C GLY A 170 -13.86 22.99 -18.92
N PHE A 171 -14.93 23.35 -18.20
CA PHE A 171 -14.83 23.81 -16.82
C PHE A 171 -14.21 22.76 -15.89
N PHE A 172 -14.45 21.47 -16.14
CA PHE A 172 -13.99 20.38 -15.26
C PHE A 172 -12.59 19.88 -15.57
N ALA A 173 -11.87 20.44 -16.55
CA ALA A 173 -10.55 19.96 -16.97
C ALA A 173 -9.51 19.91 -15.81
N ASP A 174 -9.61 20.89 -14.90
CA ASP A 174 -8.74 21.03 -13.73
C ASP A 174 -9.37 20.51 -12.42
N SER A 175 -10.55 19.88 -12.48
CA SER A 175 -11.21 19.29 -11.32
C SER A 175 -10.49 18.05 -10.78
N LEU A 176 -10.81 17.67 -9.54
CA LEU A 176 -10.24 16.50 -8.88
C LEU A 176 -11.11 15.27 -9.18
N PHE A 177 -10.53 14.21 -9.74
CA PHE A 177 -11.22 12.98 -10.11
C PHE A 177 -10.68 11.82 -9.29
N VAL A 178 -11.45 11.37 -8.30
CA VAL A 178 -11.10 10.24 -7.44
C VAL A 178 -12.29 9.30 -7.35
N GLY A 179 -12.11 8.03 -7.68
CA GLY A 179 -13.17 7.04 -7.72
C GLY A 179 -12.82 5.77 -6.98
N HIS A 180 -13.84 5.03 -6.56
CA HIS A 180 -13.71 3.85 -5.73
C HIS A 180 -14.32 2.62 -6.40
N ALA A 181 -13.66 1.46 -6.28
CA ALA A 181 -14.12 0.19 -6.85
C ALA A 181 -14.41 0.30 -8.36
N VAL A 182 -13.48 0.89 -9.08
CA VAL A 182 -13.69 1.40 -10.44
C VAL A 182 -13.68 0.29 -11.49
N PRO A 183 -14.77 0.03 -12.24
CA PRO A 183 -14.78 -1.02 -13.24
C PRO A 183 -14.09 -0.66 -14.56
N ARG A 184 -14.04 0.63 -14.91
CA ARG A 184 -13.38 1.12 -16.12
C ARG A 184 -12.51 2.32 -15.77
N THR A 185 -11.23 2.23 -16.10
CA THR A 185 -10.25 3.28 -15.81
C THR A 185 -10.03 4.20 -17.02
N PHE A 186 -9.40 5.34 -16.75
CA PHE A 186 -8.97 6.31 -17.75
C PHE A 186 -7.52 6.71 -17.48
N GLU A 187 -6.60 6.18 -18.28
CA GLU A 187 -5.15 6.43 -18.17
C GLU A 187 -4.69 7.72 -18.89
N GLY A 188 -5.59 8.40 -19.59
CA GLY A 188 -5.27 9.61 -20.35
C GLY A 188 -5.18 10.88 -19.47
N GLY A 189 -4.72 11.99 -20.08
CA GLY A 189 -4.80 13.31 -19.45
C GLY A 189 -3.76 13.60 -18.36
N GLY A 190 -2.66 12.83 -18.29
CA GLY A 190 -1.50 13.12 -17.45
C GLY A 190 -1.75 12.99 -15.95
N GLY A 191 -2.25 11.82 -15.51
CA GLY A 191 -2.60 11.60 -14.09
C GLY A 191 -3.87 12.34 -13.69
N ARG A 192 -4.86 12.39 -14.59
CA ARG A 192 -6.13 13.09 -14.32
C ARG A 192 -6.99 12.38 -13.28
N VAL A 193 -6.89 11.07 -13.15
CA VAL A 193 -7.76 10.27 -12.29
C VAL A 193 -6.93 9.51 -11.27
N LEU A 194 -7.46 9.37 -10.06
CA LEU A 194 -7.05 8.38 -9.08
C LEU A 194 -8.19 7.36 -8.90
N ASN A 195 -7.95 6.11 -9.24
CA ASN A 195 -8.87 4.98 -9.13
C ASN A 195 -8.43 4.13 -7.94
N VAL A 196 -9.12 4.29 -6.81
CA VAL A 196 -8.84 3.51 -5.60
C VAL A 196 -9.70 2.25 -5.61
N GLY A 197 -9.12 1.12 -5.29
CA GLY A 197 -9.88 -0.13 -5.16
C GLY A 197 -9.01 -1.26 -4.67
N PHE A 198 -9.67 -2.36 -4.28
CA PHE A 198 -8.98 -3.55 -3.82
C PHE A 198 -8.82 -4.55 -4.96
N GLU A 199 -7.69 -5.23 -5.04
CA GLU A 199 -7.47 -6.29 -6.04
C GLU A 199 -8.44 -7.47 -5.88
N ASN A 200 -8.84 -7.76 -4.64
CA ASN A 200 -9.83 -8.79 -4.32
C ASN A 200 -11.29 -8.30 -4.47
N ASP A 201 -11.52 -7.09 -4.98
CA ASP A 201 -12.81 -6.62 -5.50
C ASP A 201 -12.90 -6.91 -7.00
N VAL A 202 -13.71 -7.88 -7.38
CA VAL A 202 -13.86 -8.31 -8.78
C VAL A 202 -14.47 -7.24 -9.71
N VAL A 203 -15.08 -6.19 -9.15
CA VAL A 203 -15.58 -5.05 -9.93
C VAL A 203 -14.45 -4.10 -10.24
N HIS A 204 -13.48 -3.94 -9.34
CA HIS A 204 -12.36 -3.05 -9.57
C HIS A 204 -11.52 -3.55 -10.75
N ARG A 205 -11.19 -2.61 -11.63
CA ARG A 205 -10.48 -2.83 -12.89
C ARG A 205 -11.13 -3.85 -13.82
N ALA A 206 -12.37 -4.30 -13.60
CA ALA A 206 -12.98 -5.40 -14.36
C ALA A 206 -12.88 -5.25 -15.89
N ALA A 207 -13.10 -4.03 -16.40
CA ALA A 207 -12.97 -3.67 -17.81
C ALA A 207 -11.67 -2.92 -18.16
N GLY A 208 -10.80 -2.61 -17.18
CA GLY A 208 -9.56 -1.87 -17.36
C GLY A 208 -9.73 -0.56 -18.14
N ASP A 209 -8.73 -0.25 -18.97
CA ASP A 209 -8.70 0.90 -19.88
C ASP A 209 -9.13 0.55 -21.33
N PHE A 210 -9.61 -0.69 -21.56
CA PHE A 210 -9.98 -1.17 -22.89
C PHE A 210 -11.05 -0.32 -23.58
N ASP A 211 -10.95 -0.14 -24.90
CA ASP A 211 -11.94 0.63 -25.67
C ASP A 211 -13.31 -0.06 -25.72
N THR A 212 -13.36 -1.40 -25.64
CA THR A 212 -14.61 -2.15 -25.69
C THR A 212 -14.71 -3.25 -24.63
N LEU A 213 -15.93 -3.57 -24.20
CA LEU A 213 -16.17 -4.70 -23.29
C LEU A 213 -15.71 -6.04 -23.87
N LEU A 214 -15.78 -6.19 -25.20
CA LEU A 214 -15.32 -7.43 -25.84
C LEU A 214 -13.81 -7.61 -25.69
N GLU A 215 -13.02 -6.54 -25.85
CA GLU A 215 -11.58 -6.58 -25.64
C GLU A 215 -11.25 -6.93 -24.19
N ALA A 216 -11.93 -6.29 -23.22
CA ALA A 216 -11.76 -6.61 -21.80
C ALA A 216 -12.08 -8.09 -21.49
N VAL A 217 -13.18 -8.63 -22.01
CA VAL A 217 -13.55 -10.05 -21.83
C VAL A 217 -12.56 -10.99 -22.50
N LEU A 218 -11.99 -10.61 -23.65
CA LEU A 218 -11.00 -11.42 -24.34
C LEU A 218 -9.64 -11.40 -23.62
N ALA A 219 -9.28 -10.27 -23.00
CA ALA A 219 -8.08 -10.14 -22.18
C ALA A 219 -8.21 -10.92 -20.86
N ALA A 220 -9.35 -10.80 -20.18
CA ALA A 220 -9.63 -11.50 -18.93
C ALA A 220 -11.01 -12.19 -18.97
N PRO A 221 -11.08 -13.46 -19.40
CA PRO A 221 -12.34 -14.19 -19.44
C PRO A 221 -13.01 -14.26 -18.06
N GLY A 222 -14.24 -13.75 -17.96
CA GLY A 222 -14.97 -13.65 -16.70
C GLY A 222 -14.89 -12.29 -16.02
N LEU A 223 -14.10 -11.35 -16.57
CA LEU A 223 -13.85 -10.02 -16.03
C LEU A 223 -13.40 -10.12 -14.57
N VAL A 224 -12.27 -10.79 -14.36
CA VAL A 224 -11.76 -11.18 -13.04
C VAL A 224 -11.04 -10.04 -12.31
N GLY A 225 -11.28 -8.78 -12.70
CA GLY A 225 -10.36 -7.67 -12.43
C GLY A 225 -9.19 -7.72 -13.43
N GLN A 226 -8.88 -6.59 -14.08
CA GLN A 226 -7.66 -6.49 -14.87
C GLN A 226 -6.52 -6.19 -13.92
N ASP A 227 -5.65 -7.17 -13.72
CA ASP A 227 -4.53 -7.05 -12.79
C ASP A 227 -3.23 -6.88 -13.58
N TYR A 228 -3.10 -5.75 -14.26
CA TYR A 228 -1.86 -5.27 -14.89
C TYR A 228 -1.62 -3.83 -14.46
N ALA A 229 -0.37 -3.37 -14.52
CA ALA A 229 0.02 -2.04 -14.07
C ALA A 229 -0.78 -0.93 -14.77
N LEU A 230 -1.57 -0.19 -13.99
CA LEU A 230 -2.38 0.95 -14.40
C LEU A 230 -1.93 2.19 -13.65
N THR A 231 -1.39 3.16 -14.38
CA THR A 231 -0.85 4.39 -13.78
C THR A 231 -1.88 5.19 -12.97
N SER A 232 -3.17 5.05 -13.24
CA SER A 232 -4.24 5.75 -12.53
C SER A 232 -4.79 5.00 -11.31
N SER A 233 -4.44 3.74 -11.11
CA SER A 233 -5.10 2.83 -10.16
C SER A 233 -4.20 2.45 -8.99
N THR A 234 -4.79 2.07 -7.86
CA THR A 234 -4.06 1.33 -6.81
C THR A 234 -4.18 -0.16 -7.12
N ASP A 235 -3.10 -0.79 -7.58
CA ASP A 235 -3.21 -2.14 -8.12
C ASP A 235 -3.12 -3.25 -7.07
N ASN A 236 -2.32 -3.07 -6.01
CA ASN A 236 -1.95 -4.11 -5.04
C ASN A 236 -2.53 -3.90 -3.63
N LEU A 237 -3.77 -3.40 -3.56
CA LEU A 237 -4.46 -3.15 -2.29
C LEU A 237 -5.39 -4.31 -1.94
N VAL A 238 -5.23 -4.94 -0.75
CA VAL A 238 -6.01 -6.11 -0.32
C VAL A 238 -6.92 -5.77 0.86
N LEU A 239 -8.23 -6.02 0.73
CA LEU A 239 -9.16 -5.95 1.86
C LEU A 239 -9.28 -7.33 2.52
N PHE A 240 -8.61 -7.52 3.66
CA PHE A 240 -8.52 -8.82 4.31
C PHE A 240 -9.75 -9.13 5.18
N GLY A 241 -10.85 -9.52 4.53
CA GLY A 241 -12.10 -9.91 5.17
C GLY A 241 -12.22 -11.41 5.51
N ASP A 242 -13.27 -11.78 6.25
CA ASP A 242 -13.56 -13.18 6.64
C ASP A 242 -13.65 -14.14 5.44
N ASP A 243 -14.16 -13.64 4.33
CA ASP A 243 -14.26 -14.38 3.08
C ASP A 243 -12.90 -14.56 2.44
N TYR A 244 -12.10 -13.50 2.25
CA TYR A 244 -10.75 -13.58 1.70
C TYR A 244 -9.83 -14.48 2.55
N ALA A 245 -10.00 -14.50 3.87
CA ALA A 245 -9.28 -15.40 4.77
C ALA A 245 -9.64 -16.89 4.59
N SER A 246 -10.80 -17.21 4.00
CA SER A 246 -11.26 -18.59 3.82
C SER A 246 -10.40 -19.34 2.80
N PRO A 247 -9.87 -20.54 3.09
CA PRO A 247 -9.17 -21.36 2.08
C PRO A 247 -10.05 -21.78 0.90
N LEU A 248 -11.38 -21.66 1.05
CA LEU A 248 -12.34 -21.98 -0.01
C LEU A 248 -12.67 -20.77 -0.89
N TRP A 249 -12.26 -19.56 -0.51
CA TRP A 249 -12.43 -18.36 -1.34
C TRP A 249 -11.74 -18.55 -2.69
N PRO A 250 -12.38 -18.18 -3.81
CA PRO A 250 -13.62 -17.39 -3.94
C PRO A 250 -14.89 -18.25 -4.11
N PHE A 251 -14.92 -19.46 -3.53
CA PHE A 251 -16.05 -20.39 -3.60
C PHE A 251 -16.46 -20.76 -5.03
N GLY A 252 -15.48 -20.83 -5.93
CA GLY A 252 -15.66 -20.97 -7.38
C GLY A 252 -14.51 -20.29 -8.12
N ASP A 253 -14.79 -19.76 -9.31
CA ASP A 253 -13.86 -18.89 -10.04
C ASP A 253 -13.95 -17.46 -9.49
N PHE A 254 -12.85 -16.75 -9.37
CA PHE A 254 -12.87 -15.30 -9.15
C PHE A 254 -13.31 -14.65 -10.46
N ALA A 255 -14.56 -14.16 -10.51
CA ALA A 255 -15.14 -13.61 -11.73
C ALA A 255 -16.36 -12.75 -11.41
N LEU A 256 -16.67 -11.77 -12.27
CA LEU A 256 -17.77 -10.83 -12.06
C LEU A 256 -19.13 -11.54 -11.91
N TYR A 257 -19.32 -12.69 -12.57
CA TYR A 257 -20.54 -13.50 -12.44
C TYR A 257 -20.66 -14.27 -11.11
N ASN A 258 -19.55 -14.47 -10.39
CA ASN A 258 -19.53 -15.17 -9.12
C ASN A 258 -19.81 -14.20 -7.96
N ILE A 259 -21.10 -13.86 -7.80
CA ILE A 259 -21.58 -12.90 -6.78
C ILE A 259 -21.15 -13.30 -5.36
N LEU A 260 -21.09 -14.59 -5.05
CA LEU A 260 -20.73 -15.06 -3.70
C LEU A 260 -19.21 -15.09 -3.44
N GLY A 261 -18.41 -14.96 -4.50
CA GLY A 261 -16.97 -15.16 -4.45
C GLY A 261 -16.13 -13.90 -4.64
N GLY A 262 -16.50 -13.05 -5.59
CA GLY A 262 -15.68 -11.89 -5.96
C GLY A 262 -16.19 -10.53 -5.46
N TRP A 263 -17.42 -10.47 -4.94
CA TRP A 263 -18.06 -9.20 -4.56
C TRP A 263 -17.94 -8.87 -3.07
N GLY A 264 -17.24 -9.71 -2.30
CA GLY A 264 -17.08 -9.52 -0.86
C GLY A 264 -16.43 -8.17 -0.54
N ALA A 265 -15.23 -7.93 -1.08
CA ALA A 265 -14.52 -6.67 -0.90
C ALA A 265 -15.31 -5.46 -1.41
N HIS A 266 -15.98 -5.60 -2.57
CA HIS A 266 -16.87 -4.57 -3.13
C HIS A 266 -17.91 -4.08 -2.13
N LEU A 267 -18.63 -5.02 -1.50
CA LEU A 267 -19.71 -4.67 -0.57
C LEU A 267 -19.19 -4.24 0.79
N GLN A 268 -18.07 -4.81 1.24
CA GLN A 268 -17.44 -4.47 2.52
C GLN A 268 -16.88 -3.04 2.51
N MET A 269 -16.41 -2.54 1.36
CA MET A 269 -15.89 -1.17 1.25
C MET A 269 -16.94 -0.10 1.62
N ILE A 270 -18.24 -0.36 1.45
CA ILE A 270 -19.33 0.61 1.66
C ILE A 270 -19.50 1.05 3.14
N GLY A 271 -18.83 0.39 4.09
CA GLY A 271 -18.87 0.77 5.50
C GLY A 271 -17.59 0.50 6.28
N THR A 272 -16.49 0.21 5.59
CA THR A 272 -15.17 0.05 6.21
C THR A 272 -14.52 1.41 6.44
N ASP A 273 -13.56 1.45 7.35
CA ASP A 273 -12.63 2.54 7.59
C ASP A 273 -11.24 2.27 6.98
N ALA A 274 -11.10 1.20 6.17
CA ALA A 274 -9.82 0.77 5.60
C ALA A 274 -9.02 1.89 4.92
N VAL A 275 -9.66 2.72 4.08
CA VAL A 275 -8.99 3.85 3.41
C VAL A 275 -8.45 4.87 4.42
N ASP A 276 -9.19 5.15 5.49
CA ASP A 276 -8.74 6.07 6.55
C ASP A 276 -7.63 5.44 7.39
N ARG A 277 -7.65 4.12 7.62
CA ARG A 277 -6.58 3.42 8.36
C ARG A 277 -5.28 3.36 7.59
N ILE A 278 -5.32 3.10 6.28
CA ILE A 278 -4.15 3.22 5.41
C ILE A 278 -3.57 4.64 5.52
N ALA A 279 -4.42 5.65 5.34
CA ALA A 279 -4.04 7.06 5.42
C ALA A 279 -3.48 7.46 6.80
N GLY A 280 -3.92 6.80 7.86
CA GLY A 280 -3.50 7.04 9.23
C GLY A 280 -2.33 6.18 9.70
N SER A 281 -1.81 5.30 8.84
CA SER A 281 -0.73 4.38 9.22
C SER A 281 0.58 5.12 9.48
N ALA A 282 1.37 4.60 10.42
CA ALA A 282 2.73 5.07 10.68
C ALA A 282 3.65 4.98 9.44
N PHE A 283 3.32 4.12 8.49
CA PHE A 283 4.10 3.87 7.28
C PHE A 283 3.50 4.49 6.00
N TYR A 284 2.44 5.29 6.11
CA TYR A 284 1.76 5.85 4.94
C TYR A 284 2.70 6.59 3.98
N ASP A 285 3.62 7.39 4.51
CA ASP A 285 4.55 8.21 3.70
C ASP A 285 5.67 7.38 3.02
N LEU A 286 5.73 6.08 3.29
CA LEU A 286 6.60 5.11 2.62
C LEU A 286 5.87 4.36 1.50
N THR A 287 4.53 4.48 1.42
CA THR A 287 3.75 3.77 0.41
C THR A 287 3.78 4.48 -0.93
N GLU A 288 3.87 3.69 -2.00
CA GLU A 288 3.66 4.14 -3.35
C GLU A 288 2.30 3.66 -3.88
N ARG A 289 1.88 4.18 -5.03
CA ARG A 289 0.56 3.88 -5.59
C ARG A 289 0.30 2.37 -5.73
N ASP A 290 1.33 1.62 -6.09
CA ASP A 290 1.27 0.18 -6.34
C ASP A 290 2.01 -0.65 -5.29
N SER A 291 2.31 -0.08 -4.11
CA SER A 291 2.77 -0.88 -2.97
C SER A 291 1.74 -1.95 -2.60
N LEU A 292 2.22 -3.14 -2.21
CA LEU A 292 1.37 -4.17 -1.62
C LEU A 292 0.89 -3.70 -0.24
N VAL A 293 -0.39 -3.40 -0.11
CA VAL A 293 -1.00 -2.97 1.16
C VAL A 293 -2.12 -3.92 1.54
N ILE A 294 -1.99 -4.58 2.69
CA ILE A 294 -2.94 -5.55 3.21
C ILE A 294 -3.62 -4.98 4.45
N VAL A 295 -4.91 -4.75 4.35
CA VAL A 295 -5.66 -4.05 5.40
C VAL A 295 -6.62 -5.01 6.09
N SER A 296 -6.46 -5.18 7.40
CA SER A 296 -7.34 -6.01 8.22
C SER A 296 -8.78 -5.50 8.11
N ASN A 297 -9.72 -6.38 7.76
CA ASN A 297 -11.15 -6.10 7.72
C ASN A 297 -11.95 -7.30 8.27
N LEU A 298 -11.31 -8.08 9.15
CA LEU A 298 -11.89 -9.25 9.79
C LEU A 298 -13.01 -8.86 10.75
N SER A 299 -14.03 -9.71 10.83
CA SER A 299 -15.04 -9.61 11.88
C SER A 299 -14.43 -9.89 13.26
N ASP A 300 -15.05 -9.36 14.32
CA ASP A 300 -14.59 -9.60 15.70
C ASP A 300 -14.46 -11.10 16.03
N GLY A 301 -15.30 -11.94 15.41
CA GLY A 301 -15.27 -13.39 15.61
C GLY A 301 -14.14 -14.11 14.87
N ALA A 302 -13.53 -13.48 13.86
CA ALA A 302 -12.41 -14.02 13.10
C ALA A 302 -11.06 -13.44 13.55
N ARG A 303 -11.02 -12.15 13.91
CA ARG A 303 -9.81 -11.38 14.21
C ARG A 303 -8.84 -12.10 15.16
N GLY A 304 -9.32 -12.54 16.33
CA GLY A 304 -8.47 -13.20 17.34
C GLY A 304 -8.00 -14.63 17.03
N ARG A 305 -8.22 -15.15 15.81
CA ARG A 305 -7.81 -16.52 15.42
C ARG A 305 -7.34 -16.67 13.97
N THR A 306 -7.40 -15.59 13.19
CA THR A 306 -7.05 -15.57 11.77
C THR A 306 -5.91 -14.58 11.60
N TRP A 307 -4.81 -15.02 11.01
CA TRP A 307 -3.70 -14.14 10.68
C TRP A 307 -4.04 -13.36 9.41
N VAL A 308 -3.90 -12.04 9.48
CA VAL A 308 -3.83 -11.15 8.32
C VAL A 308 -2.44 -11.30 7.75
N GLU A 309 -2.36 -11.80 6.53
CA GLU A 309 -1.10 -12.15 5.87
C GLU A 309 -1.29 -12.05 4.36
N ASP A 310 -0.19 -11.97 3.64
CA ASP A 310 -0.21 -12.12 2.20
C ASP A 310 -0.56 -13.57 1.82
N LEU A 311 -1.55 -13.74 0.94
CA LEU A 311 -2.08 -15.04 0.57
C LEU A 311 -2.04 -15.20 -0.94
N HIS A 312 -1.55 -16.35 -1.39
CA HIS A 312 -1.69 -16.73 -2.79
C HIS A 312 -3.17 -16.94 -3.14
N ARG A 313 -3.76 -15.97 -3.83
CA ARG A 313 -5.19 -15.93 -4.18
C ARG A 313 -5.38 -15.67 -5.67
N PRO A 314 -6.52 -16.08 -6.25
CA PRO A 314 -6.81 -15.78 -7.66
C PRO A 314 -6.91 -14.29 -8.02
N SER A 315 -6.98 -13.38 -7.04
CA SER A 315 -6.93 -11.92 -7.27
C SER A 315 -5.52 -11.41 -7.56
N ASP A 316 -4.50 -12.11 -7.06
CA ASP A 316 -3.08 -11.84 -7.26
C ASP A 316 -2.64 -12.40 -8.62
N GLY A 317 -2.87 -11.61 -9.68
CA GLY A 317 -2.57 -11.98 -11.05
C GLY A 317 -1.12 -11.70 -11.45
N GLN A 318 -0.49 -10.70 -10.84
CA GLN A 318 0.91 -10.33 -11.05
C GLN A 318 1.88 -11.11 -10.17
N GLY A 319 1.42 -11.73 -9.08
CA GLY A 319 2.23 -12.54 -8.19
C GLY A 319 3.07 -11.69 -7.26
N HIS A 320 2.48 -11.20 -6.17
CA HIS A 320 3.18 -10.45 -5.12
C HIS A 320 3.53 -11.31 -3.89
N LEU A 321 3.33 -12.63 -3.96
CA LEU A 321 3.54 -13.52 -2.81
C LEU A 321 5.00 -13.54 -2.37
N GLY A 322 5.26 -12.91 -1.21
CA GLY A 322 6.59 -12.84 -0.62
C GLY A 322 7.30 -11.51 -0.84
N ASP A 323 6.68 -10.57 -1.56
CA ASP A 323 7.17 -9.22 -1.75
C ASP A 323 7.06 -8.41 -0.46
N SER A 324 7.83 -7.33 -0.34
CA SER A 324 7.69 -6.36 0.74
C SER A 324 6.24 -5.85 0.85
N ALA A 325 5.65 -5.91 2.04
CA ALA A 325 4.23 -5.63 2.24
C ALA A 325 3.98 -4.65 3.39
N PHE A 326 2.98 -3.80 3.22
CA PHE A 326 2.45 -2.96 4.29
C PHE A 326 1.20 -3.62 4.89
N LEU A 327 1.27 -4.02 6.15
CA LEU A 327 0.13 -4.62 6.86
C LEU A 327 -0.46 -3.59 7.82
N VAL A 328 -1.77 -3.32 7.67
CA VAL A 328 -2.48 -2.33 8.49
C VAL A 328 -3.57 -3.00 9.31
N GLY A 329 -3.39 -3.00 10.63
CA GLY A 329 -4.32 -3.49 11.64
C GLY A 329 -5.55 -2.60 11.86
N THR A 330 -6.30 -2.90 12.91
CA THR A 330 -7.54 -2.24 13.29
C THR A 330 -7.37 -1.53 14.65
N ALA A 331 -8.49 -1.24 15.33
CA ALA A 331 -8.48 -0.70 16.68
C ALA A 331 -8.75 -1.77 17.76
N GLY A 332 -8.72 -3.05 17.42
CA GLY A 332 -8.79 -4.13 18.39
C GLY A 332 -7.84 -5.27 18.04
N GLY A 333 -7.44 -6.06 19.03
CA GLY A 333 -6.34 -7.03 18.90
C GLY A 333 -6.36 -7.91 17.65
N ASP A 334 -5.43 -7.61 16.75
CA ASP A 334 -5.18 -8.24 15.47
C ASP A 334 -4.09 -9.31 15.56
N LEU A 335 -4.13 -10.26 14.62
CA LEU A 335 -3.03 -11.19 14.37
C LEU A 335 -2.45 -10.84 13.00
N LEU A 336 -1.26 -10.25 12.96
CA LEU A 336 -0.62 -9.78 11.73
C LEU A 336 0.61 -10.64 11.43
N ARG A 337 0.80 -11.07 10.18
CA ARG A 337 1.96 -11.89 9.79
C ARG A 337 2.61 -11.39 8.51
N GLY A 338 3.87 -10.97 8.63
CA GLY A 338 4.76 -10.68 7.51
C GLY A 338 5.21 -11.93 6.74
N ASN A 339 5.68 -11.73 5.52
CA ASN A 339 6.03 -12.78 4.57
C ASN A 339 7.56 -13.09 4.59
N VAL A 340 8.24 -13.12 3.44
CA VAL A 340 9.70 -13.29 3.36
C VAL A 340 10.44 -11.99 3.00
N GLY A 341 9.76 -11.02 2.40
CA GLY A 341 10.28 -9.70 2.05
C GLY A 341 10.38 -8.75 3.26
N ASN A 342 10.61 -7.47 2.97
CA ASN A 342 10.75 -6.42 3.99
C ASN A 342 9.36 -5.90 4.37
N ASP A 343 8.81 -6.37 5.51
CA ASP A 343 7.43 -6.04 5.89
C ASP A 343 7.32 -4.80 6.79
N TYR A 344 6.31 -3.97 6.54
CA TYR A 344 5.95 -2.77 7.31
C TYR A 344 4.62 -3.01 8.02
N ILE A 345 4.65 -3.32 9.31
CA ILE A 345 3.49 -3.84 10.04
C ILE A 345 3.03 -2.84 11.10
N ASP A 346 1.84 -2.27 10.90
CA ASP A 346 1.18 -1.33 11.82
C ASP A 346 0.01 -2.04 12.52
N GLY A 347 0.14 -2.30 13.82
CA GLY A 347 -0.88 -2.91 14.66
C GLY A 347 -2.11 -2.02 14.84
N GLY A 348 -1.89 -0.70 14.91
CA GLY A 348 -2.92 0.26 15.23
C GLY A 348 -3.19 0.34 16.73
N ALA A 349 -4.38 -0.08 17.16
CA ALA A 349 -4.71 -0.12 18.58
C ALA A 349 -5.32 -1.47 18.95
N GLY A 350 -5.30 -1.81 20.23
CA GLY A 350 -5.68 -3.13 20.69
C GLY A 350 -4.45 -3.92 21.13
N ASP A 351 -4.66 -5.13 21.63
CA ASP A 351 -3.55 -6.00 22.04
C ASP A 351 -3.20 -6.90 20.84
N ASP A 352 -2.21 -6.49 20.06
CA ASP A 352 -1.87 -7.11 18.79
C ASP A 352 -0.81 -8.21 18.94
N ARG A 353 -0.85 -9.20 18.04
CA ARG A 353 0.21 -10.20 17.92
C ARG A 353 0.77 -10.16 16.50
N ILE A 354 2.03 -9.80 16.42
CA ILE A 354 2.72 -9.52 15.16
C ILE A 354 3.78 -10.59 14.96
N ARG A 355 3.65 -11.39 13.91
CA ARG A 355 4.64 -12.39 13.53
C ARG A 355 5.42 -11.93 12.32
N THR A 356 6.72 -11.78 12.51
CA THR A 356 7.61 -11.35 11.45
C THR A 356 8.06 -12.48 10.53
N GLY A 357 8.56 -12.06 9.39
CA GLY A 357 9.17 -12.88 8.36
C GLY A 357 10.68 -12.97 8.53
N ASN A 358 11.35 -13.17 7.39
CA ASN A 358 12.81 -13.29 7.30
C ASN A 358 13.50 -12.01 6.78
N GLY A 359 12.79 -11.09 6.11
CA GLY A 359 13.38 -9.86 5.55
C GLY A 359 13.78 -8.82 6.59
N ALA A 360 14.01 -7.58 6.18
CA ALA A 360 14.19 -6.45 7.08
C ALA A 360 12.83 -5.83 7.41
N ASP A 361 12.27 -6.14 8.57
CA ASP A 361 10.90 -5.74 8.90
C ASP A 361 10.87 -4.53 9.84
N ARG A 362 9.90 -3.65 9.62
CA ARG A 362 9.57 -2.52 10.50
C ARG A 362 8.19 -2.70 11.13
N ILE A 363 8.13 -2.54 12.44
CA ILE A 363 6.93 -2.84 13.23
C ILE A 363 6.57 -1.66 14.12
N GLU A 364 5.30 -1.26 14.07
CA GLU A 364 4.67 -0.37 15.03
C GLU A 364 3.53 -1.15 15.70
N GLY A 365 3.71 -1.55 16.96
CA GLY A 365 2.66 -2.22 17.72
C GLY A 365 1.50 -1.27 18.05
N GLY A 366 1.79 0.02 18.23
CA GLY A 366 0.79 1.04 18.44
C GLY A 366 0.29 1.08 19.89
N ALA A 367 -1.03 1.11 20.08
CA ALA A 367 -1.64 1.33 21.38
C ALA A 367 -2.27 0.06 21.96
N GLY A 368 -1.62 -0.57 22.93
CA GLY A 368 -2.21 -1.66 23.69
C GLY A 368 -1.17 -2.41 24.49
N THR A 369 -1.28 -3.73 24.53
CA THR A 369 -0.19 -4.61 24.95
C THR A 369 0.13 -5.55 23.80
N ASP A 370 1.20 -5.22 23.10
CA ASP A 370 1.52 -5.79 21.79
C ASP A 370 2.64 -6.81 21.90
N THR A 371 2.50 -7.91 21.15
CA THR A 371 3.43 -9.05 21.19
C THR A 371 4.09 -9.28 19.84
N LEU A 372 5.42 -9.14 19.79
CA LEU A 372 6.24 -9.52 18.64
C LEU A 372 6.65 -10.99 18.73
N GLU A 373 6.33 -11.78 17.70
CA GLU A 373 6.66 -13.19 17.58
C GLU A 373 7.82 -13.41 16.60
N LEU A 374 9.00 -13.74 17.14
CA LEU A 374 10.22 -13.99 16.39
C LEU A 374 10.47 -15.49 16.17
N ARG A 375 10.98 -15.86 15.00
CA ARG A 375 11.39 -17.24 14.71
C ARG A 375 12.69 -17.60 15.43
N GLY A 376 12.85 -18.89 15.72
CA GLY A 376 14.04 -19.40 16.37
C GLY A 376 14.03 -19.20 17.87
N THR A 377 15.20 -19.30 18.47
CA THR A 377 15.46 -19.16 19.90
C THR A 377 16.07 -17.82 20.21
N MET A 378 16.00 -17.37 21.47
CA MET A 378 16.65 -16.14 21.91
C MET A 378 18.18 -16.10 21.63
N ASP A 379 18.83 -17.26 21.48
CA ASP A 379 20.27 -17.35 21.22
C ASP A 379 20.61 -17.02 19.75
N ASP A 380 19.61 -16.99 18.87
CA ASP A 380 19.75 -16.65 17.44
C ASP A 380 19.72 -15.14 17.17
N TRP A 381 19.47 -14.33 18.21
CA TRP A 381 19.21 -12.90 18.10
C TRP A 381 20.16 -12.05 18.93
N THR A 382 20.71 -11.02 18.29
CA THR A 382 21.28 -9.86 18.98
C THR A 382 20.20 -8.81 19.13
N VAL A 383 19.98 -8.30 20.34
CA VAL A 383 18.92 -7.31 20.63
C VAL A 383 19.54 -6.02 21.12
N ALA A 384 19.14 -4.88 20.56
CA ALA A 384 19.53 -3.56 21.04
C ALA A 384 18.29 -2.69 21.27
N ALA A 385 18.38 -1.78 22.25
CA ALA A 385 17.38 -0.74 22.46
C ALA A 385 17.95 0.62 22.04
N LEU A 386 17.14 1.35 21.28
CA LEU A 386 17.43 2.70 20.82
C LEU A 386 16.91 3.73 21.83
N SER A 387 17.35 4.97 21.69
CA SER A 387 17.08 6.02 22.69
C SER A 387 15.62 6.44 22.80
N ASP A 388 14.82 6.15 21.79
CA ASP A 388 13.37 6.43 21.73
C ASP A 388 12.51 5.26 22.23
N GLY A 389 13.13 4.15 22.63
CA GLY A 389 12.45 2.93 23.08
C GLY A 389 12.26 1.88 21.98
N THR A 390 12.60 2.20 20.73
CA THR A 390 12.59 1.23 19.62
C THR A 390 13.58 0.09 19.91
N LEU A 391 13.18 -1.14 19.63
CA LEU A 391 14.03 -2.32 19.72
C LEU A 391 14.49 -2.77 18.34
N ALA A 392 15.76 -3.13 18.23
CA ALA A 392 16.32 -3.75 17.04
C ALA A 392 16.74 -5.19 17.35
N PHE A 393 16.27 -6.12 16.54
CA PHE A 393 16.58 -7.54 16.61
C PHE A 393 17.34 -7.93 15.34
N VAL A 394 18.56 -8.44 15.50
CA VAL A 394 19.41 -8.83 14.38
C VAL A 394 19.70 -10.32 14.47
N SER A 395 19.44 -11.03 13.39
CA SER A 395 19.76 -12.45 13.26
C SER A 395 20.37 -12.76 11.90
N GLU A 396 21.37 -13.63 11.89
CA GLU A 396 21.93 -14.19 10.66
C GLU A 396 20.91 -15.03 9.89
N ALA A 397 20.00 -15.71 10.58
CA ALA A 397 19.06 -16.65 9.97
C ALA A 397 17.69 -16.03 9.68
N HIS A 398 17.38 -14.89 10.30
CA HIS A 398 16.02 -14.33 10.34
C HIS A 398 15.95 -12.83 10.06
N GLY A 399 17.06 -12.23 9.60
CA GLY A 399 17.12 -10.84 9.17
C GLY A 399 17.09 -9.82 10.31
N LEU A 400 16.70 -8.60 9.96
CA LEU A 400 16.57 -7.46 10.87
C LEU A 400 15.10 -7.23 11.21
N LYS A 401 14.78 -6.93 12.47
CA LYS A 401 13.48 -6.41 12.90
C LYS A 401 13.67 -5.15 13.70
N VAL A 402 13.00 -4.06 13.30
CA VAL A 402 12.99 -2.79 14.04
C VAL A 402 11.57 -2.55 14.53
N ALA A 403 11.36 -2.62 15.84
CA ALA A 403 10.03 -2.65 16.44
C ALA A 403 9.85 -1.56 17.51
N SER A 404 8.77 -0.80 17.37
CA SER A 404 8.29 0.21 18.31
C SER A 404 6.93 -0.18 18.86
N GLY A 405 6.60 0.32 20.06
CA GLY A 405 5.28 0.06 20.67
C GLY A 405 5.03 -1.43 20.96
N VAL A 406 6.06 -2.19 21.34
CA VAL A 406 5.94 -3.62 21.68
C VAL A 406 6.30 -3.84 23.13
N GLU A 407 5.37 -4.39 23.91
CA GLU A 407 5.57 -4.71 25.33
C GLU A 407 6.07 -6.14 25.55
N GLN A 408 5.79 -7.05 24.61
CA GLN A 408 6.12 -8.47 24.75
C GLN A 408 6.85 -9.04 23.53
N VAL A 409 7.85 -9.89 23.77
CA VAL A 409 8.57 -10.60 22.70
C VAL A 409 8.47 -12.09 22.94
N THR A 410 8.02 -12.85 21.94
CA THR A 410 7.94 -14.31 21.99
C THR A 410 8.90 -14.92 20.98
N PHE A 411 9.88 -15.69 21.47
CA PHE A 411 10.73 -16.52 20.60
C PHE A 411 10.07 -17.87 20.38
N ARG A 412 9.88 -18.22 19.10
CA ARG A 412 9.16 -19.41 18.64
C ARG A 412 10.14 -20.47 18.18
N ASP A 413 10.59 -21.26 19.15
CA ASP A 413 11.43 -22.43 18.93
C ASP A 413 10.58 -23.58 18.36
N GLY A 414 10.69 -23.81 17.06
CA GLY A 414 9.99 -24.89 16.34
C GLY A 414 10.41 -26.32 16.74
N GLY A 415 11.25 -26.48 17.76
CA GLY A 415 11.70 -27.78 18.27
C GLY A 415 10.59 -28.59 18.96
N PHE A 416 10.62 -29.92 18.77
CA PHE A 416 9.67 -30.88 19.35
C PHE A 416 9.56 -30.87 20.90
N LEU A 417 10.54 -30.27 21.60
CA LEU A 417 10.61 -30.18 23.06
C LEU A 417 10.63 -28.75 23.59
N ALA A 418 10.62 -27.75 22.71
CA ALA A 418 10.68 -26.36 23.10
C ALA A 418 9.27 -25.76 23.17
N SER A 419 9.04 -24.96 24.20
CA SER A 419 7.83 -24.16 24.35
C SER A 419 8.16 -22.73 23.95
N ASP A 420 7.34 -22.12 23.08
CA ASP A 420 7.33 -20.68 22.85
C ASP A 420 7.49 -19.94 24.19
N ARG A 421 8.45 -19.02 24.24
CA ARG A 421 8.78 -18.28 25.46
C ARG A 421 8.57 -16.80 25.22
N THR A 422 7.68 -16.22 26.03
CA THR A 422 7.36 -14.79 26.03
C THR A 422 8.14 -14.07 27.12
N PHE A 423 8.62 -12.90 26.76
CA PHE A 423 9.41 -12.00 27.58
C PHE A 423 8.71 -10.65 27.64
N GLU A 424 8.80 -9.97 28.78
CA GLU A 424 8.40 -8.56 28.91
C GLU A 424 9.56 -7.67 28.49
N VAL A 425 9.26 -6.58 27.79
CA VAL A 425 10.24 -5.56 27.42
C VAL A 425 10.45 -4.63 28.62
N GLU A 426 11.70 -4.58 29.10
CA GLU A 426 12.14 -3.67 30.15
C GLU A 426 13.20 -2.69 29.57
N ASP A 427 13.54 -1.63 30.31
CA ASP A 427 14.47 -0.58 29.84
C ASP A 427 15.85 -1.10 29.39
N ASP A 428 16.30 -2.25 29.92
CA ASP A 428 17.66 -2.78 29.71
C ASP A 428 17.74 -4.24 29.25
N ARG A 429 16.59 -4.92 29.10
CA ARG A 429 16.53 -6.34 28.76
C ARG A 429 15.14 -6.79 28.30
N LEU A 430 15.09 -7.96 27.69
CA LEU A 430 13.91 -8.81 27.68
C LEU A 430 13.89 -9.64 28.97
N GLU A 431 12.89 -9.45 29.82
CA GLU A 431 12.74 -10.15 31.08
C GLU A 431 11.91 -11.43 30.91
N ASP A 432 12.51 -12.57 31.26
CA ASP A 432 11.82 -13.86 31.31
C ASP A 432 11.12 -14.00 32.66
N LEU A 433 9.80 -14.17 32.63
CA LEU A 433 8.98 -14.37 33.83
C LEU A 433 8.46 -15.81 33.96
N ALA A 434 9.01 -16.77 33.20
CA ALA A 434 8.51 -18.14 33.13
C ALA A 434 8.51 -18.88 34.48
N PHE A 435 9.50 -18.66 35.36
CA PHE A 435 9.54 -19.29 36.68
C PHE A 435 9.23 -18.30 37.81
N GLY A 436 9.81 -17.11 37.78
CA GLY A 436 9.57 -16.03 38.73
C GLY A 436 9.81 -16.36 40.21
N GLY A 437 9.63 -15.37 41.09
CA GLY A 437 9.65 -15.55 42.55
C GLY A 437 10.92 -16.24 43.08
N TRP A 438 10.75 -17.32 43.86
CA TRP A 438 11.90 -18.05 44.43
C TRP A 438 12.64 -18.94 43.41
N LEU A 439 12.09 -19.11 42.21
CA LEU A 439 12.70 -19.84 41.10
C LEU A 439 13.27 -18.92 40.01
N ALA A 440 13.29 -17.61 40.21
CA ALA A 440 13.73 -16.64 39.20
C ALA A 440 15.17 -16.82 38.71
N TRP A 441 15.99 -17.59 39.43
CA TRP A 441 17.33 -17.96 38.97
C TRP A 441 17.33 -18.93 37.78
N LEU A 442 16.17 -19.50 37.42
CA LEU A 442 15.95 -20.30 36.22
C LEU A 442 15.49 -19.46 35.02
N ASP A 443 15.13 -18.20 35.24
CA ASP A 443 14.75 -17.27 34.18
C ASP A 443 15.97 -16.92 33.33
N ARG A 444 15.76 -16.73 32.02
CA ARG A 444 16.84 -16.46 31.06
C ARG A 444 16.63 -15.14 30.34
N ASN A 445 16.90 -14.04 31.03
CA ASN A 445 16.79 -12.70 30.44
C ASN A 445 17.78 -12.48 29.27
N VAL A 446 17.37 -11.66 28.31
CA VAL A 446 18.22 -11.24 27.18
C VAL A 446 18.61 -9.77 27.41
N ALA A 447 19.89 -9.51 27.69
CA ALA A 447 20.37 -8.14 27.87
C ALA A 447 20.48 -7.43 26.51
N PHE A 448 20.20 -6.13 26.49
CA PHE A 448 20.38 -5.33 25.28
C PHE A 448 21.86 -5.00 25.04
N GLU A 449 22.29 -5.21 23.80
CA GLU A 449 23.58 -4.78 23.32
C GLU A 449 23.65 -3.27 23.13
N ARG A 450 24.87 -2.74 23.26
CA ARG A 450 25.11 -1.31 23.06
C ARG A 450 25.26 -1.01 21.58
N ALA A 451 24.32 -0.24 21.04
CA ALA A 451 24.41 0.31 19.69
C ALA A 451 24.92 1.75 19.66
N THR A 452 25.49 2.15 18.53
CA THR A 452 25.73 3.56 18.18
C THR A 452 24.55 4.03 17.35
N ALA A 453 23.81 5.04 17.82
CA ALA A 453 22.65 5.58 17.11
C ALA A 453 22.86 7.05 16.75
N GLY A 454 22.38 7.44 15.57
CA GLY A 454 22.27 8.82 15.11
C GLY A 454 21.04 9.53 15.66
N GLY A 455 20.52 10.48 14.90
CA GLY A 455 19.30 11.23 15.18
C GLY A 455 18.43 11.37 13.94
N ALA A 456 17.60 12.40 13.90
CA ALA A 456 16.68 12.66 12.78
C ALA A 456 17.30 13.47 11.62
N GLY A 457 18.62 13.62 11.58
CA GLY A 457 19.28 14.32 10.48
C GLY A 457 20.67 13.76 10.24
N SER A 458 21.25 14.09 9.08
CA SER A 458 22.50 13.52 8.58
C SER A 458 23.66 13.44 9.59
N ASP A 459 24.08 12.21 9.85
CA ASP A 459 25.11 11.82 10.77
C ASP A 459 26.29 11.14 10.05
N ALA A 460 27.39 11.00 10.78
CA ALA A 460 28.57 10.27 10.32
C ALA A 460 29.03 9.36 11.47
N LEU A 461 28.69 8.08 11.35
CA LEU A 461 28.79 7.12 12.44
C LEU A 461 29.77 6.00 12.08
N SER A 462 30.35 5.37 13.10
CA SER A 462 31.18 4.19 12.91
C SER A 462 31.10 3.27 14.12
N GLY A 463 31.14 1.96 13.91
CA GLY A 463 31.08 0.97 14.97
C GLY A 463 30.72 -0.42 14.46
N ARG A 464 30.43 -1.33 15.41
CA ARG A 464 30.03 -2.73 15.11
C ARG A 464 28.52 -2.95 15.04
N LEU A 465 27.74 -2.07 15.67
CA LEU A 465 26.29 -2.07 15.63
C LEU A 465 25.86 -0.61 15.58
N VAL A 466 25.41 -0.17 14.40
CA VAL A 466 25.17 1.24 14.09
C VAL A 466 23.79 1.41 13.49
N PHE A 467 23.07 2.42 13.95
CA PHE A 467 21.77 2.84 13.41
C PHE A 467 21.85 4.33 13.06
N GLY A 468 21.63 4.69 11.80
CA GLY A 468 21.56 6.09 11.37
C GLY A 468 20.30 6.80 11.87
N LEU A 469 19.17 6.10 11.75
CA LEU A 469 17.81 6.52 12.09
C LEU A 469 17.16 7.41 11.04
N GLY A 470 17.48 8.69 10.97
CA GLY A 470 16.82 9.60 10.04
C GLY A 470 17.77 10.62 9.42
N GLY A 471 17.51 10.97 8.16
CA GLY A 471 18.34 11.85 7.35
C GLY A 471 19.48 11.12 6.65
N ASP A 472 20.12 11.81 5.69
CA ASP A 472 21.14 11.22 4.82
C ASP A 472 22.47 10.95 5.57
N ASP A 473 22.69 9.71 5.98
CA ASP A 473 23.74 9.28 6.88
C ASP A 473 24.97 8.72 6.17
N ARG A 474 26.09 8.68 6.89
CA ARG A 474 27.32 8.01 6.43
C ARG A 474 27.80 7.01 7.47
N LEU A 475 27.60 5.74 7.20
CA LEU A 475 27.90 4.66 8.14
C LEU A 475 29.17 3.90 7.73
N ARG A 476 29.98 3.52 8.71
CA ARG A 476 31.20 2.71 8.49
C ARG A 476 31.38 1.62 9.54
N ALA A 477 31.72 0.42 9.12
CA ALA A 477 31.96 -0.67 10.05
C ALA A 477 33.33 -0.59 10.75
N GLU A 478 33.42 -1.32 11.87
CA GLU A 478 34.66 -1.58 12.61
C GLU A 478 34.88 -3.09 12.80
N GLY A 479 35.50 -3.74 11.80
CA GLY A 479 35.47 -5.21 11.67
C GLY A 479 34.04 -5.68 11.43
N ASP A 480 33.75 -6.96 11.67
CA ASP A 480 32.39 -7.51 11.45
C ASP A 480 31.32 -6.67 12.17
N ALA A 481 30.40 -6.11 11.38
CA ALA A 481 29.42 -5.16 11.87
C ALA A 481 28.02 -5.37 11.29
N VAL A 482 27.07 -4.70 11.94
CA VAL A 482 25.71 -4.50 11.46
C VAL A 482 25.51 -2.99 11.35
N LEU A 483 25.24 -2.50 10.16
CA LEU A 483 24.95 -1.09 9.89
C LEU A 483 23.53 -0.99 9.33
N VAL A 484 22.71 -0.16 9.96
CA VAL A 484 21.33 0.11 9.55
C VAL A 484 21.23 1.60 9.25
N GLY A 485 20.92 1.97 8.02
CA GLY A 485 20.72 3.35 7.56
C GLY A 485 19.58 4.02 8.29
N GLY A 486 18.36 3.57 7.98
CA GLY A 486 17.12 4.15 8.50
C GLY A 486 16.43 4.91 7.38
N ALA A 487 15.81 6.03 7.69
CA ALA A 487 15.14 6.86 6.70
C ALA A 487 16.09 7.91 6.12
N GLY A 488 16.25 8.01 4.82
CA GLY A 488 17.12 8.98 4.17
C GLY A 488 17.88 8.39 3.00
N ALA A 489 18.75 9.16 2.36
CA ALA A 489 19.66 8.62 1.35
C ALA A 489 21.05 8.38 1.97
N ASP A 490 21.34 7.14 2.33
CA ASP A 490 22.49 6.76 3.16
C ASP A 490 23.68 6.24 2.35
N ASP A 491 24.91 6.50 2.84
CA ASP A 491 26.16 5.95 2.30
C ASP A 491 26.74 4.96 3.33
N ILE A 492 26.48 3.67 3.11
CA ILE A 492 26.78 2.58 4.03
C ILE A 492 27.97 1.76 3.53
N ARG A 493 29.01 1.65 4.36
CA ARG A 493 30.26 0.96 3.98
C ARG A 493 30.75 -0.02 5.04
N GLY A 494 30.75 -1.32 4.72
CA GLY A 494 31.33 -2.36 5.57
C GLY A 494 32.86 -2.31 5.58
N GLY A 495 33.48 -2.29 4.41
CA GLY A 495 34.92 -2.17 4.30
C GLY A 495 35.62 -3.52 4.45
N ALA A 496 35.96 -3.95 5.66
CA ALA A 496 36.64 -5.25 5.85
C ALA A 496 36.09 -5.98 7.08
N GLY A 497 35.80 -7.26 6.92
CA GLY A 497 35.07 -8.06 7.90
C GLY A 497 33.82 -8.64 7.26
N ASP A 498 33.11 -9.48 8.00
CA ASP A 498 31.85 -10.06 7.52
C ASP A 498 30.69 -9.15 7.99
N ASP A 499 30.19 -8.30 7.09
CA ASP A 499 29.27 -7.21 7.44
C ASP A 499 27.82 -7.47 7.01
N ARG A 500 26.87 -6.92 7.76
CA ARG A 500 25.45 -6.85 7.38
C ARG A 500 25.02 -5.40 7.22
N LEU A 501 24.61 -5.04 6.03
CA LEU A 501 24.24 -3.67 5.67
C LEU A 501 22.76 -3.64 5.30
N TYR A 502 22.00 -2.79 6.01
CA TYR A 502 20.58 -2.55 5.76
C TYR A 502 20.40 -1.07 5.43
N GLY A 503 19.93 -0.74 4.23
CA GLY A 503 19.60 0.63 3.86
C GLY A 503 18.37 1.12 4.63
N SER A 504 17.28 0.36 4.51
CA SER A 504 15.98 0.55 5.15
C SER A 504 15.03 1.41 4.32
N GLU A 505 14.96 2.73 4.49
CA GLU A 505 14.04 3.56 3.70
C GLU A 505 14.76 4.71 3.01
N GLY A 506 14.60 4.82 1.69
CA GLY A 506 15.17 5.87 0.85
C GLY A 506 16.22 5.33 -0.12
N ASP A 507 16.79 6.22 -0.94
CA ASP A 507 17.70 5.82 -2.02
C ASP A 507 19.14 5.67 -1.48
N ASP A 508 19.55 4.45 -1.15
CA ASP A 508 20.80 4.19 -0.45
C ASP A 508 21.95 3.75 -1.36
N VAL A 509 23.18 3.89 -0.86
CA VAL A 509 24.39 3.37 -1.49
C VAL A 509 25.09 2.41 -0.54
N LEU A 510 25.07 1.13 -0.88
CA LEU A 510 25.64 0.07 -0.04
C LEU A 510 26.92 -0.51 -0.66
N ILE A 511 27.98 -0.58 0.16
CA ILE A 511 29.28 -1.13 -0.22
C ILE A 511 29.75 -2.12 0.85
N GLY A 512 29.59 -3.43 0.59
CA GLY A 512 30.04 -4.52 1.48
C GLY A 512 31.54 -4.40 1.79
N GLY A 513 32.37 -4.54 0.77
CA GLY A 513 33.82 -4.44 0.90
C GLY A 513 34.45 -5.80 0.72
N GLY A 514 35.35 -6.20 1.62
CA GLY A 514 35.96 -7.53 1.59
C GLY A 514 35.62 -8.33 2.83
N GLY A 515 35.29 -9.61 2.65
CA GLY A 515 34.72 -10.48 3.68
C GLY A 515 33.53 -11.22 3.09
N GLU A 516 32.71 -11.85 3.93
CA GLU A 516 31.40 -12.36 3.55
C GLU A 516 30.32 -11.37 3.99
N ASP A 517 29.81 -10.58 3.04
CA ASP A 517 28.89 -9.47 3.30
C ASP A 517 27.46 -9.79 2.84
N LEU A 518 26.48 -9.31 3.60
CA LEU A 518 25.06 -9.39 3.27
C LEU A 518 24.49 -7.97 3.21
N LEU A 519 23.81 -7.65 2.12
CA LEU A 519 23.25 -6.34 1.84
C LEU A 519 21.75 -6.48 1.57
N ASN A 520 20.99 -5.58 2.17
CA ASN A 520 19.56 -5.40 1.97
C ASN A 520 19.33 -3.90 1.77
N GLY A 521 18.77 -3.53 0.62
CA GLY A 521 18.51 -2.15 0.24
C GLY A 521 17.37 -1.57 1.08
N GLY A 522 16.26 -2.30 1.16
CA GLY A 522 15.04 -1.81 1.79
C GLY A 522 14.06 -1.26 0.75
N LEU A 523 13.38 -0.16 1.08
CA LEU A 523 12.53 0.59 0.15
C LEU A 523 13.33 1.72 -0.50
N GLY A 524 13.17 1.94 -1.80
CA GLY A 524 13.81 3.04 -2.53
C GLY A 524 14.59 2.57 -3.75
N ASP A 525 15.20 3.51 -4.48
CA ASP A 525 16.06 3.19 -5.63
C ASP A 525 17.51 3.01 -5.16
N ASP A 526 17.91 1.79 -4.81
CA ASP A 526 19.19 1.54 -4.17
C ASP A 526 20.35 1.31 -5.15
N VAL A 527 21.56 1.62 -4.70
CA VAL A 527 22.80 1.39 -5.45
C VAL A 527 23.73 0.46 -4.68
N PHE A 528 23.79 -0.80 -5.13
CA PHE A 528 24.73 -1.79 -4.64
C PHE A 528 26.06 -1.69 -5.40
N VAL A 529 27.16 -1.47 -4.68
CA VAL A 529 28.48 -1.30 -5.29
C VAL A 529 29.37 -2.50 -5.02
N PHE A 530 29.70 -3.23 -6.09
CA PHE A 530 30.65 -4.33 -6.04
C PHE A 530 32.00 -3.91 -6.64
N ASP A 531 33.02 -3.72 -5.80
CA ASP A 531 34.36 -3.33 -6.24
C ASP A 531 35.27 -4.56 -6.35
N LEU A 532 35.57 -4.96 -7.58
CA LEU A 532 36.40 -6.12 -7.90
C LEU A 532 37.82 -6.06 -7.32
N ARG A 533 38.27 -4.86 -6.92
CA ARG A 533 39.61 -4.64 -6.34
C ARG A 533 39.66 -4.94 -4.84
N LEU A 534 38.50 -4.98 -4.17
CA LEU A 534 38.40 -5.27 -2.73
C LEU A 534 38.36 -6.79 -2.47
N GLY A 535 37.83 -7.57 -3.41
CA GLY A 535 37.56 -9.00 -3.21
C GLY A 535 36.36 -9.22 -2.29
N GLY A 536 36.14 -10.44 -1.81
CA GLY A 536 35.02 -10.76 -0.91
C GLY A 536 33.81 -11.34 -1.62
N ASP A 537 32.92 -11.91 -0.82
CA ASP A 537 31.68 -12.53 -1.24
C ASP A 537 30.52 -11.66 -0.75
N VAL A 538 29.64 -11.24 -1.66
CA VAL A 538 28.53 -10.32 -1.40
C VAL A 538 27.23 -11.00 -1.75
N VAL A 539 26.27 -11.01 -0.83
CA VAL A 539 24.90 -11.45 -1.07
C VAL A 539 23.97 -10.26 -0.96
N ILE A 540 23.17 -10.00 -2.00
CA ILE A 540 22.10 -9.01 -2.00
C ILE A 540 20.77 -9.75 -1.86
N GLU A 541 20.00 -9.43 -0.82
CA GLU A 541 18.80 -10.20 -0.43
C GLU A 541 17.50 -9.73 -1.08
N ASP A 542 17.43 -8.49 -1.56
CA ASP A 542 16.17 -7.84 -1.94
C ASP A 542 16.28 -6.96 -3.19
N PHE A 543 17.19 -7.31 -4.11
CA PHE A 543 17.40 -6.54 -5.34
C PHE A 543 16.11 -6.47 -6.19
N ASN A 544 15.44 -5.32 -6.22
CA ASN A 544 14.14 -5.14 -6.85
C ASN A 544 14.20 -4.29 -8.12
N ARG A 545 13.46 -4.74 -9.14
CA ARG A 545 13.23 -4.03 -10.40
C ARG A 545 11.77 -4.14 -10.79
N SER A 546 10.97 -3.30 -10.17
CA SER A 546 9.54 -3.17 -10.43
C SER A 546 9.23 -1.81 -11.08
N ASP A 547 7.95 -1.52 -11.29
CA ASP A 547 7.50 -0.19 -11.68
C ASP A 547 7.59 0.83 -10.52
N VAL A 548 7.89 0.34 -9.30
CA VAL A 548 7.94 1.09 -8.04
C VAL A 548 9.39 1.34 -7.60
N GLU A 549 10.25 0.33 -7.71
CA GLU A 549 11.66 0.36 -7.27
C GLU A 549 12.60 -0.03 -8.41
N ALA A 550 13.71 0.68 -8.55
CA ALA A 550 14.64 0.56 -9.67
C ALA A 550 16.10 0.46 -9.21
N ASP A 551 16.41 -0.59 -8.44
CA ASP A 551 17.76 -0.83 -7.92
C ASP A 551 18.82 -0.93 -9.01
N MET A 552 20.03 -0.50 -8.68
CA MET A 552 21.19 -0.49 -9.59
C MET A 552 22.37 -1.26 -9.01
N LEU A 553 22.93 -2.13 -9.85
CA LEU A 553 24.20 -2.81 -9.56
C LEU A 553 25.36 -2.08 -10.23
N ARG A 554 26.29 -1.55 -9.42
CA ARG A 554 27.51 -0.89 -9.90
C ARG A 554 28.74 -1.76 -9.68
N ILE A 555 29.25 -2.36 -10.76
CA ILE A 555 30.50 -3.12 -10.74
C ILE A 555 31.68 -2.19 -11.08
N VAL A 556 32.62 -2.07 -10.15
CA VAL A 556 33.79 -1.19 -10.28
C VAL A 556 35.04 -2.03 -10.47
N GLY A 557 35.76 -1.83 -11.58
CA GLY A 557 36.98 -2.58 -11.88
C GLY A 557 37.26 -2.76 -13.37
N PRO A 558 38.42 -3.33 -13.74
CA PRO A 558 38.78 -3.56 -15.13
C PRO A 558 38.06 -4.79 -15.68
N ILE A 559 36.77 -4.67 -15.97
CA ILE A 559 35.93 -5.69 -16.60
C ILE A 559 35.03 -5.04 -17.65
N ASP A 560 34.70 -5.76 -18.72
CA ASP A 560 33.68 -5.32 -19.68
C ASP A 560 32.33 -6.01 -19.41
N ARG A 561 31.29 -5.53 -20.10
CA ARG A 561 29.92 -5.97 -19.84
C ARG A 561 29.67 -7.41 -20.24
N ASP A 562 30.28 -7.84 -21.33
CA ASP A 562 30.09 -9.19 -21.84
C ASP A 562 30.75 -10.19 -20.87
N ASP A 563 31.93 -9.85 -20.34
CA ASP A 563 32.62 -10.64 -19.30
C ASP A 563 31.83 -10.73 -17.98
N VAL A 564 31.06 -9.69 -17.61
CA VAL A 564 30.18 -9.75 -16.43
C VAL A 564 29.05 -10.75 -16.62
N LEU A 565 28.37 -10.69 -17.77
CA LEU A 565 27.25 -11.59 -18.05
C LEU A 565 27.72 -13.04 -18.25
N ASP A 566 28.90 -13.23 -18.84
CA ASP A 566 29.53 -14.56 -18.97
C ASP A 566 29.94 -15.16 -17.61
N ALA A 567 30.08 -14.34 -16.56
CA ALA A 567 30.40 -14.78 -15.21
C ALA A 567 29.17 -15.18 -14.38
N ALA A 568 27.96 -14.98 -14.92
CA ALA A 568 26.70 -15.21 -14.23
C ALA A 568 26.21 -16.66 -14.38
N GLU A 569 25.85 -17.26 -13.26
CA GLU A 569 25.20 -18.58 -13.17
C GLU A 569 23.85 -18.42 -12.45
N GLN A 570 22.78 -18.93 -13.07
CA GLN A 570 21.45 -18.99 -12.46
C GLN A 570 21.25 -20.33 -11.77
N ASP A 571 20.75 -20.30 -10.54
CA ASP A 571 20.15 -21.45 -9.89
C ASP A 571 18.77 -21.12 -9.30
N ALA A 572 18.31 -21.95 -8.35
CA ALA A 572 16.99 -21.79 -7.73
C ALA A 572 16.95 -20.72 -6.63
N GLU A 573 18.10 -20.25 -6.15
CA GLU A 573 18.23 -19.24 -5.10
C GLU A 573 18.51 -17.85 -5.69
N GLY A 574 18.97 -17.77 -6.94
CA GLY A 574 19.07 -16.52 -7.70
C GLY A 574 20.18 -16.54 -8.76
N VAL A 575 20.79 -15.37 -9.00
CA VAL A 575 21.92 -15.21 -9.92
C VAL A 575 23.21 -15.02 -9.15
N THR A 576 24.22 -15.84 -9.44
CA THR A 576 25.56 -15.72 -8.86
C THR A 576 26.59 -15.36 -9.93
N PHE A 577 27.33 -14.28 -9.71
CA PHE A 577 28.48 -13.85 -10.51
C PHE A 577 29.79 -14.24 -9.84
N THR A 578 30.68 -14.91 -10.57
CA THR A 578 32.00 -15.30 -10.03
C THR A 578 33.13 -14.54 -10.70
N PHE A 579 33.82 -13.68 -9.94
CA PHE A 579 34.92 -12.84 -10.41
C PHE A 579 36.25 -13.21 -9.75
N GLY A 580 36.91 -14.25 -10.26
CA GLY A 580 38.22 -14.67 -9.73
C GLY A 580 38.13 -15.19 -8.30
N THR A 581 38.32 -14.31 -7.31
CA THR A 581 38.21 -14.63 -5.87
C THR A 581 37.08 -13.91 -5.15
N GLY A 582 36.22 -13.19 -5.86
CA GLY A 582 35.01 -12.60 -5.27
C GLY A 582 33.76 -13.16 -5.93
N VAL A 583 32.72 -13.32 -5.12
CA VAL A 583 31.40 -13.82 -5.53
C VAL A 583 30.35 -12.74 -5.25
N LEU A 584 29.42 -12.53 -6.18
CA LEU A 584 28.26 -11.70 -5.97
C LEU A 584 27.01 -12.54 -6.23
N THR A 585 26.12 -12.66 -5.25
CA THR A 585 24.85 -13.36 -5.40
C THR A 585 23.70 -12.36 -5.25
N LEU A 586 22.81 -12.32 -6.23
CA LEU A 586 21.51 -11.65 -6.18
C LEU A 586 20.46 -12.72 -5.89
N ARG A 587 19.83 -12.68 -4.71
CA ARG A 587 18.78 -13.65 -4.37
C ARG A 587 17.47 -13.33 -5.07
N ASP A 588 16.73 -14.38 -5.40
CA ASP A 588 15.37 -14.32 -5.97
C ASP A 588 15.24 -13.49 -7.27
N VAL A 589 16.37 -13.16 -7.90
CA VAL A 589 16.46 -12.49 -9.21
C VAL A 589 16.68 -13.52 -10.31
N THR A 590 16.13 -13.25 -11.49
CA THR A 590 16.37 -14.01 -12.72
C THR A 590 17.30 -13.27 -13.69
N LEU A 591 18.09 -14.02 -14.46
CA LEU A 591 18.96 -13.45 -15.50
C LEU A 591 18.20 -12.60 -16.53
N ASP A 592 16.92 -12.89 -16.77
CA ASP A 592 16.10 -12.14 -17.72
C ASP A 592 15.72 -10.74 -17.19
N GLU A 593 15.72 -10.54 -15.86
CA GLU A 593 15.52 -9.24 -15.20
C GLU A 593 16.78 -8.35 -15.27
N LEU A 594 17.96 -8.95 -15.50
CA LEU A 594 19.25 -8.26 -15.54
C LEU A 594 19.53 -7.65 -16.94
N GLY A 595 18.81 -6.57 -17.26
CA GLY A 595 18.84 -5.90 -18.57
C GLY A 595 20.05 -5.00 -18.91
N GLY A 596 19.93 -4.33 -20.07
CA GLY A 596 20.84 -3.34 -20.70
C GLY A 596 21.56 -2.37 -19.77
N ASP A 597 20.74 -1.65 -19.01
CA ASP A 597 21.09 -0.42 -18.32
C ASP A 597 21.35 -0.67 -16.81
N LEU A 598 21.34 -1.94 -16.40
CA LEU A 598 21.44 -2.38 -15.00
C LEU A 598 22.87 -2.38 -14.46
N LEU A 599 23.85 -2.55 -15.35
CA LEU A 599 25.25 -2.67 -15.01
C LEU A 599 25.98 -1.38 -15.36
N VAL A 600 26.22 -0.55 -14.36
CA VAL A 600 27.10 0.62 -14.53
C VAL A 600 28.53 0.17 -14.27
N LEU A 601 29.29 -0.01 -15.35
CA LEU A 601 30.73 -0.31 -15.29
C LEU A 601 31.52 1.00 -15.18
N VAL A 602 32.35 1.12 -14.13
CA VAL A 602 33.15 2.33 -13.84
C VAL A 602 34.64 2.04 -13.73
#